data_AF-A0A4S8M758-F1
#
_entry.id   AF-A0A4S8M758-F1
#
_cell.length_a   1.000
_cell.length_b   1.000
_cell.length_c   1.000
_cell.angle_alpha   90.00
_cell.angle_beta   90.00
_cell.angle_gamma   90.00
#
_symmetry.space_group_name_H-M   'P 1'
#
loop_
_entity.id
_entity.type
_entity.pdbx_description
1 polymer ?
#
loop_
_entity_poly.entity_id
_entity_poly.type
_entity_poly.pdbx_seq_one_letter_code
_entity_poly.pdbx_strand_id
1 'polypeptide(L)'
;MRQTPWTGSSLPSDRIKPSYSSKSNEKPRGKNATPSNEPPKSKDVRRLESLLSALRVSTVQTDPTGGCFCQAREHPLSSYSPICRSCGLVLCSLNQPSFSCPHCSSTLLAGNQRDIFISRIETQISDVLEKEAAERERILEEARRQAGAFPALSSNANILSNKSSQNLSINAPTPQPAAARKVMSLTGKGRKGKVVMSSYTPVSSRPASRSESEVEPVEEEQVRVPPPANQTDFSRRAPDAARPWANLRGGDTKYTPSRISRGKETKSRRNNKGKTDEGKQADS
;
A
#
# COMPACT_ATOMS: atom_id res chain seq x y z
N MET A 1 8.92 49.73 -69.14
CA MET A 1 9.44 48.73 -68.18
C MET A 1 8.63 48.86 -66.90
N ARG A 2 7.88 47.81 -66.52
CA ARG A 2 6.88 47.84 -65.45
C ARG A 2 7.55 47.42 -64.14
N GLN A 3 7.61 48.31 -63.15
CA GLN A 3 8.06 47.98 -61.80
C GLN A 3 6.91 47.37 -61.01
N THR A 4 7.13 46.19 -60.44
CA THR A 4 6.20 45.48 -59.57
C THR A 4 6.36 45.94 -58.11
N PRO A 5 5.28 46.01 -57.31
CA PRO A 5 5.22 46.67 -56.00
C PRO A 5 5.91 45.93 -54.83
N TRP A 6 6.90 45.08 -55.10
CA TRP A 6 7.54 44.21 -54.09
C TRP A 6 9.04 44.50 -53.91
N THR A 7 9.61 45.47 -54.62
CA THR A 7 11.05 45.80 -54.57
C THR A 7 11.45 46.79 -53.47
N GLY A 8 10.65 46.95 -52.42
CA GLY A 8 10.96 47.94 -51.38
C GLY A 8 10.25 47.70 -50.06
N SER A 9 10.70 46.71 -49.29
CA SER A 9 10.53 46.75 -47.83
C SER A 9 11.62 45.95 -47.14
N SER A 10 12.46 46.65 -46.37
CA SER A 10 13.28 46.05 -45.33
C SER A 10 12.34 45.53 -44.25
N LEU A 11 12.10 44.22 -44.25
CA LEU A 11 11.42 43.57 -43.13
C LEU A 11 12.44 43.45 -42.00
N PRO A 12 12.23 44.08 -40.83
CA PRO A 12 13.01 43.77 -39.65
C PRO A 12 12.69 42.32 -39.30
N SER A 13 13.73 41.48 -39.33
CA SER A 13 13.69 40.10 -38.90
C SER A 13 13.02 40.02 -37.53
N ASP A 14 11.83 39.41 -37.51
CA ASP A 14 11.02 39.16 -36.33
C ASP A 14 11.76 38.12 -35.46
N ARG A 15 12.76 38.60 -34.71
CA ARG A 15 13.48 37.85 -33.69
C ARG A 15 12.50 37.56 -32.56
N ILE A 16 11.81 36.43 -32.68
CA ILE A 16 11.18 35.77 -31.55
C ILE A 16 12.28 35.52 -30.52
N LYS A 17 12.30 36.33 -29.46
CA LYS A 17 13.20 36.09 -28.32
C LYS A 17 12.73 34.81 -27.64
N PRO A 18 13.56 33.75 -27.53
CA PRO A 18 13.21 32.61 -26.70
C PRO A 18 13.02 33.11 -25.26
N SER A 19 11.82 32.88 -24.72
CA SER A 19 11.51 33.16 -23.34
C SER A 19 12.32 32.19 -22.47
N TYR A 20 13.47 32.65 -21.99
CA TYR A 20 14.18 31.96 -20.93
C TYR A 20 13.38 32.17 -19.63
N SER A 21 12.66 31.13 -19.23
CA SER A 21 12.14 30.94 -17.88
C SER A 21 13.28 31.18 -16.89
N SER A 22 13.20 32.30 -16.17
CA SER A 22 14.07 32.58 -15.03
C SER A 22 13.70 31.62 -13.90
N LYS A 23 14.50 30.57 -13.73
CA LYS A 23 14.48 29.74 -12.53
C LYS A 23 14.84 30.62 -11.34
N SER A 24 13.90 30.72 -10.41
CA SER A 24 14.10 31.34 -9.11
C SER A 24 15.26 30.67 -8.38
N ASN A 25 16.08 31.54 -7.81
CA ASN A 25 17.33 31.25 -7.15
C ASN A 25 17.02 30.81 -5.71
N GLU A 26 16.94 29.49 -5.46
CA GLU A 26 16.93 28.95 -4.09
C GLU A 26 18.32 28.45 -3.70
N LYS A 27 18.77 28.95 -2.55
CA LYS A 27 20.06 28.70 -1.90
C LYS A 27 20.33 27.20 -1.67
N PRO A 28 21.58 26.74 -1.80
CA PRO A 28 21.96 25.38 -1.46
C PRO A 28 22.31 25.26 0.02
N ARG A 29 21.69 24.33 0.74
CA ARG A 29 22.18 23.85 2.04
C ARG A 29 22.13 22.32 2.11
N GLY A 30 23.20 21.72 1.58
CA GLY A 30 23.86 20.49 2.06
C GLY A 30 23.04 19.23 2.32
N LYS A 31 23.16 18.26 1.42
CA LYS A 31 23.86 16.98 1.67
C LYS A 31 23.97 16.20 0.36
N ASN A 32 25.15 15.64 0.13
CA ASN A 32 25.53 14.88 -1.05
C ASN A 32 24.48 13.82 -1.42
N ALA A 33 23.70 14.09 -2.45
CA ALA A 33 23.02 13.08 -3.24
C ALA A 33 23.28 13.47 -4.69
N THR A 34 24.21 12.76 -5.33
CA THR A 34 24.30 12.72 -6.79
C THR A 34 22.91 12.41 -7.32
N PRO A 35 22.30 13.27 -8.17
CA PRO A 35 21.09 12.88 -8.87
C PRO A 35 21.50 11.82 -9.89
N SER A 36 21.47 10.55 -9.50
CA SER A 36 21.40 9.48 -10.48
C SER A 36 20.15 9.78 -11.29
N ASN A 37 20.34 10.03 -12.58
CA ASN A 37 19.29 10.36 -13.56
C ASN A 37 18.43 9.12 -13.87
N GLU A 38 18.29 8.25 -12.89
CA GLU A 38 17.57 6.99 -12.94
C GLU A 38 16.18 7.27 -12.35
N PRO A 39 15.11 6.92 -13.06
CA PRO A 39 13.76 7.15 -12.57
C PRO A 39 13.62 6.48 -11.19
N PRO A 40 12.92 7.13 -10.24
CA PRO A 40 12.79 6.61 -8.90
C PRO A 40 12.24 5.18 -8.94
N LYS A 41 12.94 4.25 -8.26
CA LYS A 41 12.48 2.86 -8.08
C LYS A 41 11.01 2.83 -7.66
N SER A 42 10.25 1.86 -8.18
CA SER A 42 8.84 1.73 -7.82
C SER A 42 8.65 1.56 -6.32
N LYS A 43 7.44 1.87 -5.86
CA LYS A 43 7.03 1.69 -4.46
C LYS A 43 7.19 0.23 -4.01
N ASP A 44 6.93 -0.71 -4.91
CA ASP A 44 7.01 -2.14 -4.63
C ASP A 44 8.46 -2.59 -4.40
N VAL A 45 9.40 -2.17 -5.24
CA VAL A 45 10.82 -2.46 -5.05
C VAL A 45 11.32 -1.88 -3.72
N ARG A 46 10.96 -0.63 -3.42
CA ARG A 46 11.33 0.01 -2.14
C ARG A 46 10.77 -0.76 -0.94
N ARG A 47 9.52 -1.23 -1.03
CA ARG A 47 8.88 -2.04 0.01
C ARG A 47 9.62 -3.37 0.22
N LEU A 48 9.95 -4.08 -0.86
CA LEU A 48 10.68 -5.35 -0.78
C LEU A 48 12.11 -5.17 -0.27
N GLU A 49 12.82 -4.14 -0.72
CA GLU A 49 14.17 -3.78 -0.25
C GLU A 49 14.15 -3.43 1.24
N SER A 50 13.15 -2.65 1.68
CA SER A 50 12.95 -2.33 3.10
C SER A 50 12.75 -3.61 3.92
N LEU A 51 11.88 -4.51 3.47
CA LEU A 51 11.62 -5.79 4.12
C LEU A 51 12.89 -6.65 4.20
N LEU A 52 13.64 -6.75 3.10
CA LEU A 52 14.90 -7.49 3.05
C LEU A 52 15.94 -6.89 3.99
N SER A 53 16.07 -5.56 4.05
CA SER A 53 16.97 -4.88 4.98
C SER A 53 16.59 -5.18 6.44
N ALA A 54 15.29 -5.15 6.76
CA ALA A 54 14.78 -5.49 8.08
C ALA A 54 15.06 -6.95 8.44
N LEU A 55 14.92 -7.88 7.49
CA LEU A 55 15.25 -9.30 7.68
C LEU A 55 16.74 -9.60 7.73
N ARG A 56 17.62 -8.72 7.27
CA ARG A 56 19.07 -8.91 7.46
C ARG A 56 19.52 -8.42 8.82
N VAL A 57 18.93 -7.31 9.29
CA VAL A 57 19.26 -6.70 10.58
C VAL A 57 18.53 -7.36 11.75
N SER A 58 17.36 -7.98 11.53
CA SER A 58 16.50 -8.38 12.64
C SER A 58 17.13 -9.43 13.56
N THR A 59 17.58 -8.96 14.72
CA THR A 59 17.70 -9.76 15.94
C THR A 59 16.31 -9.95 16.56
N VAL A 60 16.16 -10.86 17.53
CA VAL A 60 14.88 -11.14 18.22
C VAL A 60 14.34 -9.88 18.91
N GLN A 61 13.66 -9.03 18.16
CA GLN A 61 13.10 -7.76 18.61
C GLN A 61 11.59 -7.78 18.47
N THR A 62 10.93 -7.26 19.49
CA THR A 62 9.49 -7.00 19.48
C THR A 62 9.20 -5.76 18.64
N ASP A 63 8.03 -5.74 18.00
CA ASP A 63 7.58 -4.57 17.24
C ASP A 63 7.46 -3.34 18.18
N PRO A 64 8.10 -2.20 17.85
CA PRO A 64 8.06 -0.99 18.68
C PRO A 64 6.64 -0.42 18.84
N THR A 65 5.76 -0.66 17.88
CA THR A 65 4.37 -0.17 17.90
C THR A 65 3.41 -1.10 18.63
N GLY A 66 3.90 -2.25 19.12
CA GLY A 66 3.08 -3.33 19.64
C GLY A 66 2.38 -4.09 18.51
N GLY A 67 2.55 -5.40 18.46
CA GLY A 67 1.94 -6.22 17.40
C GLY A 67 0.40 -6.18 17.42
N CYS A 68 -0.21 -6.61 16.31
CA CYS A 68 -1.66 -6.63 16.14
C CYS A 68 -2.26 -7.98 16.53
N PHE A 69 -3.37 -7.97 17.30
CA PHE A 69 -4.05 -9.17 17.79
C PHE A 69 -5.38 -9.47 17.07
N CYS A 70 -5.60 -8.91 15.88
CA CYS A 70 -6.85 -9.08 15.13
C CYS A 70 -7.09 -10.49 14.55
N GLN A 71 -6.10 -11.39 14.60
CA GLN A 71 -6.17 -12.74 14.01
C GLN A 71 -6.56 -12.74 12.52
N ALA A 72 -6.14 -11.70 11.78
CA ALA A 72 -6.49 -11.47 10.38
C ALA A 72 -8.01 -11.33 10.09
N ARG A 73 -8.80 -10.89 11.09
CA ARG A 73 -10.22 -10.56 10.91
C ARG A 73 -10.44 -9.14 10.38
N GLU A 74 -9.61 -8.20 10.82
CA GLU A 74 -9.69 -6.78 10.41
C GLU A 74 -8.66 -6.43 9.34
N HIS A 75 -7.49 -7.07 9.40
CA HIS A 75 -6.39 -6.85 8.49
C HIS A 75 -6.16 -8.09 7.63
N PRO A 76 -5.68 -7.94 6.39
CA PRO A 76 -5.41 -9.09 5.53
C PRO A 76 -4.36 -10.01 6.17
N LEU A 77 -4.48 -11.30 5.87
CA LEU A 77 -3.53 -12.30 6.34
C LEU A 77 -2.11 -11.96 5.86
N SER A 78 -1.11 -12.15 6.71
CA SER A 78 0.29 -11.95 6.30
C SER A 78 0.64 -12.88 5.14
N SER A 79 1.13 -12.32 4.05
CA SER A 79 1.52 -13.07 2.84
C SER A 79 2.71 -13.99 3.08
N TYR A 80 3.51 -13.72 4.11
CA TYR A 80 4.80 -14.37 4.31
C TYR A 80 4.85 -15.24 5.56
N SER A 81 4.22 -14.80 6.66
CA SER A 81 4.17 -15.53 7.92
C SER A 81 2.74 -15.51 8.46
N PRO A 82 1.81 -16.30 7.88
CA PRO A 82 0.39 -16.26 8.25
C PRO A 82 0.10 -16.80 9.64
N ILE A 83 0.99 -17.63 10.20
CA ILE A 83 0.83 -18.23 11.52
C ILE A 83 2.17 -18.30 12.26
N CYS A 84 2.16 -18.02 13.55
CA CYS A 84 3.30 -18.28 14.43
C CYS A 84 3.42 -19.79 14.68
N ARG A 85 4.57 -20.38 14.33
CA ARG A 85 4.79 -21.83 14.50
C ARG A 85 4.93 -22.28 15.96
N SER A 86 5.23 -21.35 16.87
CA SER A 86 5.45 -21.65 18.29
C SER A 86 4.15 -21.66 19.09
N CYS A 87 3.29 -20.65 18.93
CA CYS A 87 2.04 -20.52 19.69
C CYS A 87 0.76 -20.64 18.87
N GLY A 88 0.85 -20.75 17.54
CA GLY A 88 -0.31 -20.88 16.65
C GLY A 88 -1.10 -19.58 16.43
N LEU A 89 -0.59 -18.42 16.84
CA LEU A 89 -1.27 -17.14 16.58
C LEU A 89 -1.32 -16.85 15.07
N VAL A 90 -2.52 -16.59 14.54
CA VAL A 90 -2.74 -16.12 13.16
C VAL A 90 -2.31 -14.66 13.05
N LEU A 91 -1.46 -14.35 12.08
CA LEU A 91 -0.81 -13.04 11.93
C LEU A 91 -1.34 -12.32 10.68
N CYS A 92 -1.71 -11.06 10.84
CA CYS A 92 -2.07 -10.20 9.73
C CYS A 92 -0.86 -9.49 9.11
N SER A 93 -1.09 -8.73 8.03
CA SER A 93 -0.10 -7.93 7.30
C SER A 93 0.67 -6.93 8.15
N LEU A 94 0.09 -6.44 9.25
CA LEU A 94 0.76 -5.51 10.16
C LEU A 94 1.83 -6.19 11.01
N ASN A 95 1.70 -7.49 11.24
CA ASN A 95 2.70 -8.27 11.95
C ASN A 95 3.80 -8.67 10.97
N GLN A 96 4.85 -7.84 10.86
CA GLN A 96 5.95 -8.10 9.94
C GLN A 96 6.79 -9.32 10.37
N PRO A 97 7.26 -10.13 9.40
CA PRO A 97 8.06 -11.33 9.69
C PRO A 97 9.46 -11.03 10.26
N SER A 98 9.90 -9.77 10.18
CA SER A 98 11.16 -9.28 10.78
C SER A 98 11.10 -9.23 12.31
N PHE A 99 9.91 -9.06 12.90
CA PHE A 99 9.73 -8.96 14.35
C PHE A 99 9.36 -10.30 15.00
N SER A 100 9.54 -10.40 16.31
CA SER A 100 9.09 -11.53 17.12
C SER A 100 7.57 -11.57 17.26
N CYS A 101 7.02 -12.76 17.51
CA CYS A 101 5.59 -12.95 17.76
C CYS A 101 5.10 -12.07 18.93
N PRO A 102 3.98 -11.33 18.80
CA PRO A 102 3.50 -10.46 19.87
C PRO A 102 2.93 -11.22 21.08
N HIS A 103 2.59 -12.51 20.92
CA HIS A 103 2.03 -13.33 22.00
C HIS A 103 3.08 -14.12 22.78
N CYS A 104 4.03 -14.77 22.09
CA CYS A 104 5.00 -15.66 22.73
C CYS A 104 6.46 -15.21 22.58
N SER A 105 6.71 -14.03 21.98
CA SER A 105 8.03 -13.46 21.70
C SER A 105 9.01 -14.37 20.95
N SER A 106 8.55 -15.50 20.39
CA SER A 106 9.37 -16.36 19.55
C SER A 106 9.62 -15.74 18.19
N THR A 107 10.76 -16.03 17.59
CA THR A 107 11.08 -15.65 16.20
C THR A 107 10.10 -16.26 15.22
N LEU A 108 9.50 -15.45 14.35
CA LEU A 108 8.53 -15.92 13.34
C LEU A 108 9.19 -16.74 12.23
N LEU A 109 10.42 -16.36 11.85
CA LEU A 109 11.25 -17.06 10.87
C LEU A 109 12.56 -17.47 11.53
N ALA A 110 12.78 -18.77 11.68
CA ALA A 110 13.98 -19.34 12.30
C ALA A 110 14.86 -20.06 11.26
N GLY A 111 16.19 -19.85 11.36
CA GLY A 111 17.21 -20.55 10.58
C GLY A 111 16.94 -20.57 9.09
N ASN A 112 16.97 -21.77 8.48
CA ASN A 112 16.82 -22.00 7.04
C ASN A 112 15.57 -21.37 6.42
N GLN A 113 14.47 -21.22 7.18
CA GLN A 113 13.24 -20.61 6.65
C GLN A 113 13.43 -19.12 6.37
N ARG A 114 14.28 -18.46 7.17
CA ARG A 114 14.64 -17.06 6.94
C ARG A 114 15.47 -16.94 5.67
N ASP A 115 16.42 -17.84 5.44
CA ASP A 115 17.28 -17.81 4.25
C ASP A 115 16.49 -18.09 2.96
N ILE A 116 15.60 -19.09 2.99
CA ILE A 116 14.65 -19.36 1.89
C ILE A 116 13.74 -18.16 1.64
N PHE A 117 13.36 -17.45 2.69
CA PHE A 117 12.50 -16.29 2.56
C PHE A 117 13.25 -15.09 1.97
N ILE A 118 14.50 -14.86 2.39
CA ILE A 118 15.38 -13.83 1.83
C ILE A 118 15.59 -14.09 0.34
N SER A 119 15.94 -15.32 -0.05
CA SER A 119 16.16 -15.65 -1.47
C SER A 119 14.88 -15.46 -2.29
N ARG A 120 13.71 -15.80 -1.73
CA ARG A 120 12.42 -15.53 -2.38
C ARG A 120 12.19 -14.02 -2.60
N ILE A 121 12.47 -13.18 -1.60
CA ILE A 121 12.34 -11.72 -1.76
C ILE A 121 13.33 -11.21 -2.82
N GLU A 122 14.56 -11.71 -2.84
CA GLU A 122 15.56 -11.34 -3.85
C GLU A 122 15.08 -11.69 -5.27
N THR A 123 14.50 -12.88 -5.47
CA THR A 123 13.88 -13.24 -6.75
C THR A 123 12.69 -12.35 -7.12
N GLN A 124 11.87 -11.97 -6.14
CA GLN A 124 10.75 -11.06 -6.40
C GLN A 124 11.23 -9.66 -6.78
N ILE A 125 12.31 -9.18 -6.17
CA ILE A 125 12.91 -7.90 -6.54
C ILE A 125 13.43 -7.97 -7.98
N SER A 126 14.15 -9.03 -8.36
CA SER A 126 14.63 -9.18 -9.74
C SER A 126 13.47 -9.23 -10.75
N ASP A 127 12.40 -9.97 -10.45
CA ASP A 127 11.23 -10.08 -11.31
C ASP A 127 10.52 -8.74 -11.52
N VAL A 128 10.40 -7.94 -10.45
CA VAL A 128 9.77 -6.61 -10.52
C VAL A 128 10.65 -5.65 -11.33
N LEU A 129 11.97 -5.68 -11.13
CA LEU A 129 12.90 -4.85 -11.88
C LEU A 129 12.91 -5.20 -13.38
N GLU A 130 12.84 -6.48 -13.73
CA GLU A 130 12.74 -6.92 -15.13
C GLU A 130 11.43 -6.42 -15.77
N LYS A 131 10.30 -6.54 -15.08
CA LYS A 131 9.01 -6.03 -15.55
C LYS A 131 9.02 -4.52 -15.75
N GLU A 132 9.63 -3.77 -14.82
CA GLU A 132 9.78 -2.33 -14.96
C GLU A 132 10.67 -1.95 -16.15
N ALA A 133 11.75 -2.68 -16.38
CA ALA A 133 12.64 -2.44 -17.52
C ALA A 133 11.91 -2.70 -18.85
N ALA A 134 11.18 -3.82 -18.95
CA ALA A 134 10.38 -4.17 -20.12
C ALA A 134 9.27 -3.13 -20.38
N GLU A 135 8.60 -2.65 -19.35
CA GLU A 135 7.57 -1.62 -19.49
C GLU A 135 8.16 -0.28 -19.93
N ARG A 136 9.32 0.11 -19.40
CA ARG A 136 10.04 1.30 -19.88
C ARG A 136 10.41 1.19 -21.35
N GLU A 137 10.90 0.03 -21.80
CA GLU A 137 11.22 -0.19 -23.21
C GLU A 137 9.97 -0.09 -24.10
N ARG A 138 8.85 -0.68 -23.69
CA ARG A 138 7.56 -0.59 -24.40
C ARG A 138 7.09 0.86 -24.55
N ILE A 139 7.14 1.65 -23.48
CA ILE A 139 6.74 3.06 -23.51
C ILE A 139 7.63 3.86 -24.46
N LEU A 140 8.94 3.59 -24.46
CA LEU A 140 9.88 4.27 -25.37
C LEU A 140 9.66 3.87 -26.83
N GLU A 141 9.39 2.60 -27.11
CA GLU A 141 9.08 2.11 -28.46
C GLU A 141 7.74 2.70 -28.96
N GLU A 142 6.73 2.75 -28.10
CA GLU A 142 5.44 3.36 -28.45
C GLU A 142 5.58 4.86 -28.70
N ALA A 143 6.32 5.59 -27.86
CA ALA A 143 6.61 7.00 -28.08
C ALA A 143 7.37 7.23 -29.41
N ARG A 144 8.31 6.34 -29.76
CA ARG A 144 9.01 6.38 -31.05
C ARG A 144 8.05 6.12 -32.21
N ARG A 145 7.17 5.12 -32.08
CA ARG A 145 6.15 4.81 -33.09
C ARG A 145 5.17 5.98 -33.27
N GLN A 146 4.75 6.64 -32.19
CA GLN A 146 3.87 7.81 -32.25
C GLN A 146 4.56 9.05 -32.84
N ALA A 147 5.84 9.29 -32.52
CA ALA A 147 6.61 10.40 -33.10
C ALA A 147 6.94 10.19 -34.58
N GLY A 148 7.17 8.93 -34.99
CA GLY A 148 7.37 8.55 -36.39
C GLY A 148 6.07 8.40 -37.18
N ALA A 149 4.92 8.27 -36.51
CA ALA A 149 3.62 8.29 -37.14
C ALA A 149 3.29 9.73 -37.53
N PHE A 150 3.47 10.03 -38.83
CA PHE A 150 2.84 11.21 -39.42
C PHE A 150 1.36 11.19 -39.01
N PRO A 151 0.80 12.31 -38.48
CA PRO A 151 -0.61 12.39 -38.16
C PRO A 151 -1.37 11.91 -39.38
N ALA A 152 -1.98 10.73 -39.31
CA ALA A 152 -2.75 10.21 -40.42
C ALA A 152 -3.90 11.19 -40.57
N LEU A 153 -3.76 12.11 -41.54
CA LEU A 153 -4.85 12.93 -41.99
C LEU A 153 -5.93 11.91 -42.34
N SER A 154 -6.98 11.87 -41.53
CA SER A 154 -8.14 11.03 -41.75
C SER A 154 -8.62 11.38 -43.14
N SER A 155 -8.19 10.56 -44.09
CA SER A 155 -8.64 10.61 -45.45
C SER A 155 -10.10 10.26 -45.34
N ASN A 156 -10.96 11.20 -45.72
CA ASN A 156 -12.37 10.97 -45.98
C ASN A 156 -12.55 9.98 -47.15
N ALA A 157 -11.99 8.78 -47.04
CA ALA A 157 -12.10 7.67 -47.98
C ALA A 157 -13.05 6.60 -47.43
N ASN A 158 -14.09 7.02 -46.71
CA ASN A 158 -15.25 6.17 -46.45
C ASN A 158 -16.55 6.98 -46.56
N ILE A 159 -16.68 7.67 -47.69
CA ILE A 159 -17.99 7.97 -48.26
C ILE A 159 -18.20 6.89 -49.34
N LEU A 160 -19.24 6.06 -49.14
CA LEU A 160 -19.83 5.09 -50.08
C LEU A 160 -19.22 3.68 -50.11
N SER A 161 -19.57 2.82 -49.15
CA SER A 161 -20.00 1.46 -49.45
C SER A 161 -20.86 0.84 -48.35
N ASN A 162 -22.14 0.71 -48.71
CA ASN A 162 -23.15 -0.26 -48.29
C ASN A 162 -23.52 -0.48 -46.81
N LYS A 163 -24.80 -0.18 -46.59
CA LYS A 163 -25.69 -0.63 -45.52
C LYS A 163 -25.57 -2.15 -45.28
N SER A 164 -25.35 -2.55 -44.03
CA SER A 164 -26.14 -3.58 -43.35
C SER A 164 -25.73 -3.70 -41.87
N SER A 165 -26.68 -3.37 -41.00
CA SER A 165 -26.99 -4.05 -39.72
C SER A 165 -25.99 -4.09 -38.55
N GLN A 166 -26.40 -3.35 -37.49
CA GLN A 166 -26.46 -3.76 -36.06
C GLN A 166 -25.15 -4.23 -35.38
N ASN A 167 -24.44 -3.39 -34.62
CA ASN A 167 -24.67 -2.99 -33.21
C ASN A 167 -24.23 -4.06 -32.18
N LEU A 168 -23.08 -3.87 -31.51
CA LEU A 168 -22.93 -3.83 -30.03
C LEU A 168 -21.46 -3.52 -29.61
N SER A 169 -21.26 -2.27 -29.17
CA SER A 169 -20.44 -1.77 -28.05
C SER A 169 -19.01 -2.26 -27.79
N ILE A 170 -18.03 -1.42 -28.16
CA ILE A 170 -16.79 -1.20 -27.39
C ILE A 170 -16.74 0.31 -27.09
N ASN A 171 -17.02 0.69 -25.84
CA ASN A 171 -16.92 2.06 -25.37
C ASN A 171 -15.82 2.13 -24.31
N ALA A 172 -14.68 2.71 -24.68
CA ALA A 172 -13.77 3.38 -23.76
C ALA A 172 -13.00 4.46 -24.54
N PRO A 173 -13.45 5.73 -24.53
CA PRO A 173 -12.70 6.83 -25.09
C PRO A 173 -11.67 7.34 -24.08
N THR A 174 -10.42 7.37 -24.50
CA THR A 174 -9.31 8.13 -23.93
C THR A 174 -9.71 9.60 -23.72
N PRO A 175 -9.41 10.24 -22.58
CA PRO A 175 -9.71 11.65 -22.37
C PRO A 175 -8.75 12.51 -23.19
N GLN A 176 -9.20 13.01 -24.35
CA GLN A 176 -8.47 14.06 -25.05
C GLN A 176 -8.60 15.39 -24.27
N PRO A 177 -7.52 16.16 -24.07
CA PRO A 177 -7.61 17.49 -23.49
C PRO A 177 -8.44 18.38 -24.43
N ALA A 178 -9.41 19.08 -23.86
CA ALA A 178 -10.37 19.95 -24.56
C ALA A 178 -9.68 20.85 -25.59
N ALA A 179 -9.82 20.53 -26.87
CA ALA A 179 -9.31 21.35 -27.95
C ALA A 179 -10.01 22.72 -27.93
N ALA A 180 -9.26 23.76 -27.58
CA ALA A 180 -9.72 25.14 -27.60
C ALA A 180 -10.15 25.53 -29.03
N ARG A 181 -11.44 25.84 -29.20
CA ARG A 181 -11.98 26.25 -30.50
C ARG A 181 -11.52 27.67 -30.81
N LYS A 182 -10.62 27.82 -31.77
CA LYS A 182 -10.18 29.12 -32.30
C LYS A 182 -11.15 29.54 -33.38
N VAL A 183 -11.90 30.62 -33.15
CA VAL A 183 -12.83 31.18 -34.12
C VAL A 183 -12.18 32.42 -34.72
N MET A 184 -11.96 32.41 -36.03
CA MET A 184 -11.47 33.58 -36.77
C MET A 184 -12.68 34.41 -37.21
N SER A 185 -12.86 35.60 -36.63
CA SER A 185 -13.89 36.53 -37.04
C SER A 185 -13.31 37.56 -38.01
N LEU A 186 -13.87 37.62 -39.22
CA LEU A 186 -13.58 38.64 -40.21
C LEU A 186 -14.58 39.79 -40.03
N THR A 187 -14.27 40.73 -39.14
CA THR A 187 -15.06 41.96 -39.03
C THR A 187 -14.51 43.00 -40.00
N GLY A 188 -15.20 43.22 -41.12
CA GLY A 188 -14.79 44.23 -42.08
C GLY A 188 -15.92 44.70 -42.99
N LYS A 189 -16.47 45.88 -42.71
CA LYS A 189 -17.11 46.73 -43.72
C LYS A 189 -16.20 47.96 -43.92
N GLY A 190 -15.14 47.77 -44.70
CA GLY A 190 -14.12 48.79 -45.00
C GLY A 190 -12.81 48.18 -45.52
N ARG A 191 -12.14 48.84 -46.47
CA ARG A 191 -11.02 48.32 -47.32
C ARG A 191 -9.70 47.95 -46.59
N LYS A 192 -9.70 47.77 -45.28
CA LYS A 192 -8.58 47.20 -44.51
C LYS A 192 -9.16 46.25 -43.45
N GLY A 193 -9.58 45.06 -43.88
CA GLY A 193 -10.16 44.04 -43.02
C GLY A 193 -9.13 43.55 -42.00
N LYS A 194 -9.33 43.88 -40.73
CA LYS A 194 -8.56 43.31 -39.62
C LYS A 194 -9.14 41.94 -39.29
N VAL A 195 -8.31 40.90 -39.39
CA VAL A 195 -8.64 39.56 -38.94
C VAL A 195 -8.38 39.49 -37.44
N VAL A 196 -9.43 39.34 -36.64
CA VAL A 196 -9.31 39.17 -35.19
C VAL A 196 -9.47 37.70 -34.89
N MET A 197 -8.42 37.10 -34.31
CA MET A 197 -8.42 35.69 -33.91
C MET A 197 -8.77 35.60 -32.43
N SER A 198 -10.02 35.28 -32.14
CA SER A 198 -10.51 35.11 -30.77
C SER A 198 -10.42 33.64 -30.38
N SER A 199 -9.49 33.31 -29.49
CA SER A 199 -9.41 31.98 -28.89
C SER A 199 -10.37 31.87 -27.73
N TYR A 200 -11.42 31.07 -27.87
CA TYR A 200 -12.30 30.71 -26.76
C TYR A 200 -11.78 29.42 -26.14
N THR A 201 -11.04 29.54 -25.04
CA THR A 201 -10.86 28.42 -24.13
C THR A 201 -12.18 28.27 -23.35
N PRO A 202 -12.81 27.09 -23.34
CA PRO A 202 -13.94 26.88 -22.44
C PRO A 202 -13.40 27.07 -21.03
N VAL A 203 -13.90 28.11 -20.34
CA VAL A 203 -13.69 28.25 -18.90
C VAL A 203 -14.40 27.06 -18.29
N SER A 204 -13.64 26.03 -17.97
CA SER A 204 -14.09 24.96 -17.09
C SER A 204 -14.54 25.65 -15.82
N SER A 205 -15.86 25.73 -15.62
CA SER A 205 -16.48 26.18 -14.39
C SER A 205 -15.96 25.29 -13.28
N ARG A 206 -14.89 25.74 -12.62
CA ARG A 206 -14.45 25.20 -11.33
C ARG A 206 -15.59 25.46 -10.35
N PRO A 207 -16.16 24.44 -9.68
CA PRO A 207 -16.94 24.69 -8.48
C PRO A 207 -16.00 25.34 -7.46
N ALA A 208 -16.41 26.51 -6.96
CA ALA A 208 -15.73 27.22 -5.89
C ALA A 208 -16.00 26.50 -4.55
N SER A 209 -15.33 25.38 -4.30
CA SER A 209 -15.24 24.74 -2.97
C SER A 209 -14.42 23.45 -2.98
N ARG A 210 -13.10 23.56 -3.14
CA ARG A 210 -12.15 22.64 -2.48
C ARG A 210 -10.74 23.17 -2.65
N SER A 211 -10.30 23.96 -1.68
CA SER A 211 -8.89 24.00 -1.31
C SER A 211 -8.57 22.65 -0.65
N GLU A 212 -8.51 21.60 -1.45
CA GLU A 212 -7.90 20.35 -1.06
C GLU A 212 -6.44 20.52 -1.43
N SER A 213 -5.67 20.92 -0.42
CA SER A 213 -4.26 20.64 -0.33
C SER A 213 -3.98 19.29 -0.98
N GLU A 214 -2.98 19.29 -1.86
CA GLU A 214 -2.25 18.15 -2.36
C GLU A 214 -1.62 17.44 -1.14
N VAL A 215 -2.47 16.75 -0.39
CA VAL A 215 -2.11 15.83 0.67
C VAL A 215 -1.63 14.62 -0.11
N GLU A 216 -0.31 14.44 -0.17
CA GLU A 216 0.29 13.12 -0.35
C GLU A 216 -0.63 12.11 0.35
N PRO A 217 -1.02 10.99 -0.28
CA PRO A 217 -1.87 10.02 0.38
C PRO A 217 -1.19 9.63 1.68
N VAL A 218 -1.65 10.23 2.77
CA VAL A 218 -1.26 9.87 4.13
C VAL A 218 -1.74 8.45 4.19
N GLU A 219 -0.80 7.50 4.07
CA GLU A 219 -1.08 6.10 4.30
C GLU A 219 -1.81 6.05 5.63
N GLU A 220 -3.14 5.87 5.57
CA GLU A 220 -3.99 5.83 6.74
C GLU A 220 -3.39 4.77 7.65
N GLU A 221 -2.84 5.23 8.78
CA GLU A 221 -2.10 4.38 9.69
C GLU A 221 -3.08 3.32 10.19
N GLN A 222 -2.96 2.11 9.63
CA GLN A 222 -3.94 1.05 9.82
C GLN A 222 -4.06 0.77 11.32
N VAL A 223 -5.26 0.98 11.85
CA VAL A 223 -5.54 0.94 13.29
C VAL A 223 -5.24 -0.45 13.84
N ARG A 224 -4.29 -0.55 14.77
CA ARG A 224 -3.91 -1.83 15.38
C ARG A 224 -4.88 -2.23 16.48
N VAL A 225 -5.39 -3.47 16.39
CA VAL A 225 -6.17 -4.07 17.48
C VAL A 225 -5.27 -4.34 18.68
N PRO A 226 -5.59 -3.78 19.87
CA PRO A 226 -4.80 -3.98 21.08
C PRO A 226 -4.82 -5.44 21.54
N PRO A 227 -3.85 -5.85 22.37
CA PRO A 227 -3.88 -7.17 22.99
C PRO A 227 -5.16 -7.38 23.79
N PRO A 228 -5.72 -8.60 23.79
CA PRO A 228 -6.84 -8.92 24.66
C PRO A 228 -6.42 -8.71 26.13
N ALA A 229 -7.35 -8.25 26.96
CA ALA A 229 -7.09 -8.04 28.38
C ALA A 229 -6.63 -9.35 29.04
N ASN A 230 -5.55 -9.28 29.83
CA ASN A 230 -4.98 -10.45 30.51
C ASN A 230 -5.92 -11.04 31.59
N GLN A 231 -6.91 -10.27 32.05
CA GLN A 231 -7.91 -10.73 32.99
C GLN A 231 -9.23 -10.94 32.25
N THR A 232 -9.60 -12.20 32.08
CA THR A 232 -10.99 -12.55 31.76
C THR A 232 -11.81 -12.38 33.04
N ASP A 233 -12.87 -11.59 33.00
CA ASP A 233 -13.80 -11.48 34.12
C ASP A 233 -14.41 -12.86 34.41
N PHE A 234 -13.91 -13.50 35.45
CA PHE A 234 -14.46 -14.75 35.95
C PHE A 234 -15.51 -14.45 37.01
N SER A 235 -16.62 -15.18 36.98
CA SER A 235 -17.59 -15.13 38.08
C SER A 235 -16.88 -15.60 39.36
N ARG A 236 -16.66 -14.67 40.30
CA ARG A 236 -16.06 -15.00 41.61
C ARG A 236 -17.00 -15.86 42.49
N ARG A 237 -18.29 -15.91 42.16
CA ARG A 237 -19.29 -16.69 42.88
C ARG A 237 -19.21 -18.16 42.47
N ALA A 238 -19.24 -19.05 43.46
CA ALA A 238 -19.39 -20.48 43.21
C ALA A 238 -20.69 -20.74 42.42
N PRO A 239 -20.73 -21.75 41.54
CA PRO A 239 -21.97 -22.18 40.87
C PRO A 239 -23.03 -22.53 41.91
N ASP A 240 -24.21 -21.92 41.79
CA ASP A 240 -25.37 -22.31 42.61
C ASP A 240 -25.85 -23.70 42.16
N ALA A 241 -26.01 -24.64 43.10
CA ALA A 241 -26.47 -26.00 42.80
C ALA A 241 -27.91 -26.02 42.26
N ALA A 242 -28.75 -25.08 42.70
CA ALA A 242 -30.13 -24.98 42.21
C ALA A 242 -30.20 -24.38 40.79
N ARG A 243 -29.21 -23.56 40.42
CA ARG A 243 -29.14 -22.88 39.12
C ARG A 243 -27.68 -22.74 38.66
N PRO A 244 -27.07 -23.84 38.18
CA PRO A 244 -25.65 -23.84 37.80
C PRO A 244 -25.34 -22.86 36.65
N TRP A 245 -26.36 -22.47 35.88
CA TRP A 245 -26.29 -21.50 34.78
C TRP A 245 -26.57 -20.05 35.21
N ALA A 246 -26.93 -19.77 36.48
CA ALA A 246 -27.25 -18.40 36.92
C ALA A 246 -26.05 -17.44 36.83
N ASN A 247 -24.83 -17.97 36.98
CA ASN A 247 -23.60 -17.19 36.82
C ASN A 247 -23.32 -16.79 35.36
N LEU A 248 -24.13 -17.23 34.39
CA LEU A 248 -23.98 -16.91 32.96
C LEU A 248 -24.85 -15.74 32.49
N ARG A 249 -25.66 -15.11 33.36
CA ARG A 249 -26.70 -14.14 32.95
C ARG A 249 -26.24 -12.70 32.71
N GLY A 250 -24.94 -12.39 32.80
CA GLY A 250 -24.37 -11.15 32.26
C GLY A 250 -23.60 -11.49 30.99
N GLY A 251 -24.02 -10.96 29.84
CA GLY A 251 -23.48 -11.31 28.52
C GLY A 251 -21.96 -11.44 28.48
N ASP A 252 -21.51 -12.47 27.77
CA ASP A 252 -20.11 -12.81 27.47
C ASP A 252 -19.28 -13.47 28.59
N THR A 253 -19.90 -14.29 29.43
CA THR A 253 -19.13 -15.22 30.28
C THR A 253 -18.57 -16.39 29.45
N LYS A 254 -17.30 -16.30 29.07
CA LYS A 254 -16.57 -17.42 28.46
C LYS A 254 -16.26 -18.46 29.55
N TYR A 255 -16.78 -19.68 29.41
CA TYR A 255 -16.44 -20.78 30.30
C TYR A 255 -14.94 -21.07 30.21
N THR A 256 -14.20 -20.74 31.28
CA THR A 256 -12.80 -21.11 31.43
C THR A 256 -12.77 -22.36 32.32
N PRO A 257 -12.52 -23.57 31.77
CA PRO A 257 -12.45 -24.77 32.59
C PRO A 257 -11.41 -24.55 33.68
N SER A 258 -11.84 -24.68 34.94
CA SER A 258 -10.92 -24.61 36.07
C SER A 258 -9.82 -25.63 35.81
N ARG A 259 -8.56 -25.18 35.79
CA ARG A 259 -7.43 -26.10 35.79
C ARG A 259 -7.63 -26.98 37.01
N ILE A 260 -8.08 -28.22 36.78
CA ILE A 260 -8.20 -29.25 37.80
C ILE A 260 -6.81 -29.31 38.41
N SER A 261 -6.66 -28.73 39.60
CA SER A 261 -5.45 -28.85 40.38
C SER A 261 -5.32 -30.33 40.65
N ARG A 262 -4.44 -31.00 39.89
CA ARG A 262 -4.05 -32.38 40.18
C ARG A 262 -3.72 -32.43 41.67
N GLY A 263 -4.46 -33.28 42.36
CA GLY A 263 -4.75 -33.14 43.77
C GLY A 263 -3.54 -32.81 44.64
N LYS A 264 -3.65 -31.76 45.44
CA LYS A 264 -3.16 -31.86 46.81
C LYS A 264 -4.10 -32.85 47.51
N GLU A 265 -3.79 -34.14 47.38
CA GLU A 265 -4.24 -35.13 48.33
C GLU A 265 -3.88 -34.60 49.71
N THR A 266 -4.91 -34.20 50.45
CA THR A 266 -4.81 -33.94 51.86
C THR A 266 -4.30 -35.24 52.48
N LYS A 267 -3.08 -35.19 53.03
CA LYS A 267 -2.54 -36.21 53.93
C LYS A 267 -3.51 -36.36 55.10
N SER A 268 -4.51 -37.21 54.91
CA SER A 268 -5.35 -37.75 55.96
C SER A 268 -4.42 -38.51 56.89
N ARG A 269 -4.08 -37.87 58.01
CA ARG A 269 -3.40 -38.48 59.16
C ARG A 269 -4.30 -39.59 59.69
N ARG A 270 -4.15 -40.79 59.12
CA ARG A 270 -4.77 -42.00 59.64
C ARG A 270 -4.04 -42.38 60.92
N ASN A 271 -4.80 -42.35 62.00
CA ASN A 271 -4.51 -42.92 63.32
C ASN A 271 -3.55 -44.12 63.28
N ASN A 272 -2.41 -44.01 63.95
CA ASN A 272 -1.70 -45.16 64.48
C ASN A 272 -2.13 -45.33 65.95
N LYS A 273 -3.14 -46.18 66.16
CA LYS A 273 -3.59 -46.65 67.47
C LYS A 273 -3.57 -48.17 67.44
N GLY A 274 -2.73 -48.76 68.28
CA GLY A 274 -2.53 -50.20 68.46
C GLY A 274 -1.06 -50.56 68.26
N LYS A 275 -0.42 -51.40 69.06
CA LYS A 275 -0.84 -52.17 70.24
C LYS A 275 0.48 -52.74 70.84
N THR A 276 0.41 -53.11 72.11
CA THR A 276 1.37 -53.90 72.92
C THR A 276 1.93 -55.12 72.15
N ASP A 277 3.11 -55.69 72.44
CA ASP A 277 3.44 -56.38 73.70
C ASP A 277 4.91 -56.86 73.75
N GLU A 278 5.37 -57.07 74.99
CA GLU A 278 6.30 -58.08 75.53
C GLU A 278 7.54 -58.59 74.76
N GLY A 279 8.69 -58.52 75.45
CA GLY A 279 9.92 -59.23 75.09
C GLY A 279 11.02 -59.03 76.14
N LYS A 280 10.82 -59.64 77.32
CA LYS A 280 11.73 -59.65 78.47
C LYS A 280 12.50 -60.99 78.47
N GLN A 281 13.81 -60.98 78.34
CA GLN A 281 14.78 -62.02 78.77
C GLN A 281 16.19 -61.44 78.59
N ALA A 282 16.89 -61.01 79.65
CA ALA A 282 17.64 -61.78 80.64
C ALA A 282 19.06 -62.11 80.17
N ASP A 283 20.05 -61.41 80.74
CA ASP A 283 21.40 -61.92 81.04
C ASP A 283 22.08 -60.95 82.01
N SER A 284 22.17 -61.36 83.29
CA SER A 284 23.16 -61.04 84.35
C SER A 284 22.54 -61.15 85.74
#